data_AF-A0AAV5Y5X7-F1
#
_entry.id   AF-A0AAV5Y5X7-F1
#
_cell.length_a   1.000
_cell.length_b   1.000
_cell.length_c   1.000
_cell.angle_alpha   90.00
_cell.angle_beta   90.00
_cell.angle_gamma   90.00
#
_symmetry.space_group_name_H-M   'P 1'
#
loop_
_entity.id
_entity.type
_entity.pdbx_description
1 polymer ?
#
loop_
_entity_poly.entity_id
_entity_poly.type
_entity_poly.pdbx_seq_one_letter_code
_entity_poly.pdbx_strand_id
1 'polypeptide(L)'
;MREMTTSDVTPGRLAAGALAGLLGGLAGAWAMNQVSPVLGKLGELAPQLAGSTPRDVERRGATEHARPELSHGEHGEPLPRVTAPAPGANGDAPGGRESESSTVKVARTVSRTIAGRDLRPGTEAAAGNAVHFAFGGALATAYGMLAEILPEITAGRGLLWGLVVWAVADEAALPLVGLSGPPGRYPLSTHALALTGHCVFGVTTEVVRRAVHAATGTLAA
;
A
#
# COMPACT_ATOMS: atom_id res chain seq x y z
N MET A 1 -25.42 -28.44 -7.21
CA MET A 1 -24.60 -27.60 -8.11
C MET A 1 -25.54 -27.10 -9.18
N ARG A 2 -25.92 -25.82 -9.16
CA ARG A 2 -26.83 -25.24 -10.16
C ARG A 2 -25.97 -24.91 -11.37
N GLU A 3 -26.24 -25.49 -12.53
CA GLU A 3 -25.57 -25.09 -13.77
C GLU A 3 -25.95 -23.63 -14.05
N MET A 4 -24.99 -22.71 -13.87
CA MET A 4 -25.12 -21.33 -14.33
C MET A 4 -25.11 -21.36 -15.85
N THR A 5 -26.26 -21.09 -16.45
CA THR A 5 -26.38 -20.91 -17.89
C THR A 5 -26.06 -19.45 -18.22
N THR A 6 -25.58 -19.18 -19.44
CA THR A 6 -25.17 -17.84 -19.90
C THR A 6 -26.26 -16.76 -19.81
N SER A 7 -27.50 -17.12 -19.47
CA SER A 7 -28.63 -16.23 -19.22
C SER A 7 -28.65 -15.54 -17.84
N ASP A 8 -27.82 -15.96 -16.88
CA ASP A 8 -27.84 -15.40 -15.51
C ASP A 8 -26.99 -14.13 -15.32
N VAL A 9 -26.16 -13.78 -16.31
CA VAL A 9 -25.29 -12.59 -16.32
C VAL A 9 -25.98 -11.46 -17.06
N THR A 10 -26.64 -10.57 -16.33
CA THR A 10 -27.29 -9.38 -16.91
C THR A 10 -26.35 -8.16 -16.87
N PRO A 11 -26.51 -7.18 -17.78
CA PRO A 11 -25.74 -5.93 -17.73
C PRO A 11 -25.86 -5.21 -16.38
N GLY A 12 -27.04 -5.26 -15.75
CA GLY A 12 -27.27 -4.68 -14.44
C GLY A 12 -26.46 -5.35 -13.33
N ARG A 13 -26.33 -6.68 -13.36
CA ARG A 13 -25.48 -7.42 -12.41
C ARG A 13 -24.00 -7.11 -12.61
N LEU A 14 -23.54 -7.09 -13.86
CA LEU A 14 -22.16 -6.70 -14.17
C LEU A 14 -21.83 -5.29 -13.69
N ALA A 15 -22.74 -4.33 -13.90
CA ALA A 15 -22.56 -2.96 -13.42
C ALA A 15 -22.54 -2.89 -11.88
N ALA A 16 -23.41 -3.65 -11.20
CA ALA A 16 -23.41 -3.74 -9.74
C ALA A 16 -22.09 -4.35 -9.22
N GLY A 17 -21.62 -5.44 -9.82
CA GLY A 17 -20.33 -6.06 -9.51
C GLY A 17 -19.16 -5.10 -9.75
N ALA A 18 -19.15 -4.39 -10.88
CA ALA A 18 -18.13 -3.38 -11.19
C ALA A 18 -18.06 -2.26 -10.15
N LEU A 19 -19.22 -1.74 -9.74
CA LEU A 19 -19.33 -0.69 -8.73
C LEU A 19 -18.90 -1.19 -7.34
N ALA A 20 -19.42 -2.36 -6.92
CA ALA A 20 -19.07 -2.98 -5.65
C ALA A 20 -17.56 -3.28 -5.58
N GLY A 21 -16.99 -3.76 -6.69
CA GLY A 21 -15.56 -3.95 -6.88
C GLY A 21 -14.78 -2.65 -6.76
N LEU A 22 -15.17 -1.59 -7.47
CA LEU A 22 -14.51 -0.28 -7.41
C LEU A 22 -14.47 0.27 -5.98
N LEU A 23 -15.61 0.28 -5.30
CA LEU A 23 -15.71 0.75 -3.91
C LEU A 23 -14.82 -0.09 -2.98
N GLY A 24 -14.82 -1.42 -3.17
CA GLY A 24 -13.96 -2.31 -2.42
C GLY A 24 -12.47 -2.09 -2.69
N GLY A 25 -12.08 -1.85 -3.94
CA GLY A 25 -10.70 -1.57 -4.31
C GLY A 25 -10.17 -0.26 -3.75
N LEU A 26 -10.98 0.80 -3.75
CA LEU A 26 -10.62 2.07 -3.14
C LEU A 26 -10.45 1.92 -1.62
N ALA A 27 -11.35 1.21 -0.95
CA ALA A 27 -11.24 0.91 0.47
C ALA A 27 -10.02 0.02 0.78
N GLY A 28 -9.75 -0.98 -0.06
CA GLY A 28 -8.62 -1.89 0.06
C GLY A 28 -7.27 -1.18 -0.13
N ALA A 29 -7.16 -0.31 -1.13
CA ALA A 29 -5.95 0.47 -1.38
C ALA A 29 -5.68 1.43 -0.22
N TRP A 30 -6.74 2.03 0.33
CA TRP A 30 -6.63 2.85 1.53
C TRP A 30 -6.15 2.02 2.74
N ALA A 31 -6.74 0.83 2.97
CA ALA A 31 -6.39 -0.04 4.08
C ALA A 31 -4.94 -0.54 3.99
N MET A 32 -4.49 -0.92 2.78
CA MET A 32 -3.12 -1.32 2.50
C MET A 32 -2.12 -0.21 2.84
N ASN A 33 -2.43 1.05 2.54
CA ASN A 33 -1.57 2.20 2.85
C ASN A 33 -1.38 2.41 4.37
N GLN A 34 -2.29 1.89 5.21
CA GLN A 34 -2.17 1.95 6.66
C GLN A 34 -1.30 0.84 7.26
N VAL A 35 -0.92 -0.19 6.48
CA VAL A 35 -0.15 -1.34 6.99
C VAL A 35 1.26 -0.95 7.40
N SER A 36 1.97 -0.17 6.59
CA SER A 36 3.36 0.22 6.85
C SER A 36 3.51 1.12 8.08
N PRO A 37 2.69 2.19 8.27
CA PRO A 37 2.74 2.99 9.50
C PRO A 37 2.43 2.21 10.77
N VAL A 38 1.49 1.25 10.71
CA VAL A 38 1.10 0.45 11.88
C VAL A 38 2.18 -0.54 12.27
N LEU A 39 2.78 -1.24 11.31
CA LEU A 39 3.88 -2.18 11.58
C LEU A 39 5.14 -1.47 12.08
N GLY A 40 5.43 -0.26 11.58
CA GLY A 40 6.51 0.58 12.10
C GLY A 40 6.32 0.91 13.58
N LYS A 41 5.13 1.38 13.97
CA LYS A 41 4.79 1.66 15.38
C LYS A 41 4.90 0.43 16.28
N LEU A 42 4.47 -0.74 15.79
CA LEU A 42 4.60 -1.99 16.56
C LEU A 42 6.07 -2.39 16.76
N GLY A 43 6.91 -2.19 15.74
CA GLY A 43 8.35 -2.39 15.84
C GLY A 43 9.06 -1.44 16.80
N GLU A 44 8.60 -0.19 16.91
CA GLU A 44 9.12 0.80 17.87
C GLU A 44 8.73 0.49 19.33
N LEU A 45 7.56 -0.13 19.54
CA LEU A 45 7.05 -0.48 20.87
C LEU A 45 7.67 -1.76 21.43
N ALA A 46 8.09 -2.70 20.58
CA ALA A 46 8.65 -3.98 21.03
C ALA A 46 9.94 -3.84 21.88
N PRO A 47 10.94 -2.99 21.51
CA PRO A 47 12.10 -2.72 22.36
C PRO A 47 11.77 -1.95 23.64
N GLN A 48 10.76 -1.07 23.61
CA GLN A 48 10.35 -0.29 24.79
C GLN A 48 9.69 -1.15 25.87
N LEU A 49 9.00 -2.21 25.47
CA LEU A 49 8.44 -3.21 26.38
C LEU A 49 9.49 -4.22 26.87
N ALA A 50 10.53 -4.46 26.07
CA ALA A 50 11.65 -5.34 26.43
C ALA A 50 12.76 -4.63 27.24
N GLY A 51 12.79 -3.29 27.23
CA GLY A 51 13.87 -2.47 27.78
C GLY A 51 13.72 -1.98 29.22
N SER A 52 12.72 -2.42 29.99
CA SER A 52 12.62 -2.09 31.41
C SER A 52 13.50 -3.00 32.28
N THR A 53 14.81 -3.02 32.02
CA THR A 53 15.77 -3.61 32.98
C THR A 53 16.19 -2.58 34.03
N PRO A 54 16.20 -2.91 35.34
CA PRO A 54 16.47 -1.96 36.44
C PRO A 54 17.81 -1.20 36.40
N ARG A 55 18.75 -1.58 35.52
CA ARG A 55 20.10 -1.01 35.46
C ARG A 55 20.18 0.40 34.85
N ASP A 56 19.18 0.82 34.07
CA ASP A 56 19.20 2.12 33.40
C ASP A 56 18.82 3.31 34.30
N VAL A 57 18.22 3.03 35.46
CA VAL A 57 17.89 4.05 36.49
C VAL A 57 19.14 4.51 37.24
N GLU A 58 20.07 3.58 37.51
CA GLU A 58 21.27 3.86 38.31
C GLU A 58 22.31 4.71 37.56
N ARG A 59 22.36 4.58 36.22
CA ARG A 59 23.31 5.34 35.40
C ARG A 59 22.86 6.78 35.13
N ARG A 60 21.56 7.09 35.22
CA ARG A 60 21.02 8.46 35.06
C ARG A 60 21.25 9.32 36.30
N GLY A 61 21.27 8.73 37.50
CA GLY A 61 21.62 9.44 38.73
C GLY A 61 23.08 9.89 38.78
N ALA A 62 23.96 9.23 38.02
CA ALA A 62 25.40 9.51 38.03
C ALA A 62 25.82 10.68 37.12
N THR A 63 24.95 11.18 36.23
CA THR A 63 25.31 12.19 35.21
C THR A 63 24.74 13.60 35.46
N GLU A 64 24.00 13.83 36.55
CA GLU A 64 23.34 15.12 36.81
C GLU A 64 24.24 16.19 37.48
N HIS A 65 25.51 15.86 37.76
CA HIS A 65 26.47 16.80 38.35
C HIS A 65 27.67 17.07 37.44
N ALA A 66 27.43 17.81 36.35
CA ALA A 66 28.45 18.66 35.74
C ALA A 66 27.84 19.70 34.78
N ARG A 67 27.97 20.98 35.13
CA ARG A 67 27.85 22.18 34.29
C ARG A 67 28.80 23.24 34.87
N PRO A 68 29.18 24.32 34.15
CA PRO A 68 29.25 24.53 32.70
C PRO A 68 30.61 25.14 32.26
N GLU A 69 30.96 25.15 30.97
CA GLU A 69 31.95 26.08 30.39
C GLU A 69 31.49 26.50 28.97
N LEU A 70 31.62 27.78 28.69
CA LEU A 70 31.16 28.51 27.50
C LEU A 70 32.32 28.68 26.51
N SER A 71 32.08 28.57 25.20
CA SER A 71 32.81 29.38 24.20
C SER A 71 32.10 29.43 22.84
N HIS A 72 32.13 30.62 22.27
CA HIS A 72 31.52 31.06 21.01
C HIS A 72 32.20 30.51 19.74
N GLY A 73 31.43 30.45 18.65
CA GLY A 73 31.94 30.29 17.30
C GLY A 73 30.81 30.16 16.27
N GLU A 74 30.32 31.29 15.78
CA GLU A 74 29.32 31.38 14.71
C GLU A 74 29.90 30.89 13.36
N HIS A 75 29.38 29.77 12.85
CA HIS A 75 29.29 29.48 11.41
C HIS A 75 28.06 28.59 11.19
N GLY A 76 26.97 29.20 10.74
CA GLY A 76 25.71 28.51 10.46
C GLY A 76 25.78 27.72 9.16
N GLU A 77 26.29 26.49 9.24
CA GLU A 77 25.97 25.44 8.26
C GLU A 77 24.44 25.22 8.28
N PRO A 78 23.74 25.20 7.12
CA PRO A 78 22.33 24.87 7.11
C PRO A 78 22.17 23.42 7.56
N LEU A 79 21.56 23.22 8.74
CA LEU A 79 21.22 21.90 9.25
C LEU A 79 20.53 21.08 8.14
N PRO A 80 20.87 19.80 7.96
CA PRO A 80 20.09 18.94 7.09
C PRO A 80 18.65 19.00 7.59
N ARG A 81 17.75 19.53 6.75
CA ARG A 81 16.33 19.59 7.05
C ARG A 81 15.89 18.13 7.19
N VAL A 82 15.76 17.66 8.42
CA VAL A 82 15.06 16.42 8.75
C VAL A 82 13.60 16.69 8.40
N THR A 83 13.27 16.55 7.12
CA THR A 83 11.89 16.44 6.69
C THR A 83 11.39 15.14 7.27
N ALA A 84 10.51 15.24 8.27
CA ALA A 84 9.73 14.09 8.71
C ALA A 84 9.15 13.41 7.47
N PRO A 85 9.27 12.08 7.33
CA PRO A 85 8.76 11.38 6.16
C PRO A 85 7.26 11.67 6.01
N ALA A 86 6.86 12.04 4.80
CA ALA A 86 5.46 12.25 4.48
C ALA A 86 4.67 10.96 4.77
N PRO A 87 3.52 11.02 5.47
CA PRO A 87 2.70 9.84 5.68
C PRO A 87 2.18 9.35 4.32
N GLY A 88 2.58 8.14 3.91
CA GLY A 88 2.12 7.52 2.66
C GLY A 88 3.21 7.13 1.65
N ALA A 89 4.49 7.11 2.04
CA ALA A 89 5.51 6.44 1.25
C ALA A 89 5.33 4.92 1.36
N ASN A 90 4.73 4.32 0.33
CA ASN A 90 4.53 2.89 0.24
C ASN A 90 5.88 2.15 0.18
N GLY A 91 6.19 1.37 1.23
CA GLY A 91 6.85 0.06 1.09
C GLY A 91 8.34 -0.01 0.75
N ASP A 92 9.15 1.02 0.96
CA ASP A 92 10.59 0.94 0.68
C ASP A 92 11.39 0.44 1.90
N ALA A 93 12.23 -0.58 1.66
CA ALA A 93 13.18 -1.12 2.64
C ALA A 93 14.22 -0.04 3.08
N PRO A 94 14.77 -0.13 4.30
CA PRO A 94 15.73 0.85 4.78
C PRO A 94 17.11 0.59 4.16
N GLY A 95 17.50 1.42 3.18
CA GLY A 95 18.90 1.50 2.73
C GLY A 95 19.11 2.07 1.32
N GLY A 96 19.61 3.30 1.24
CA GLY A 96 20.46 3.79 0.15
C GLY A 96 19.78 4.29 -1.13
N ARG A 97 19.75 5.63 -1.27
CA ARG A 97 19.09 6.47 -2.30
C ARG A 97 17.55 6.36 -2.27
N GLU A 98 16.88 7.50 -2.12
CA GLU A 98 15.44 7.63 -2.35
C GLU A 98 15.11 7.14 -3.77
N SER A 99 14.82 5.84 -3.88
CA SER A 99 14.33 5.22 -5.09
C SER A 99 12.89 5.69 -5.23
N GLU A 100 12.64 6.65 -6.13
CA GLU A 100 11.30 7.11 -6.47
C GLU A 100 10.36 5.91 -6.68
N SER A 101 9.21 5.91 -6.01
CA SER A 101 8.28 4.78 -6.05
C SER A 101 7.76 4.54 -7.47
N SER A 102 7.42 3.28 -7.78
CA SER A 102 6.93 2.89 -9.12
C SER A 102 5.70 3.70 -9.56
N THR A 103 4.83 4.08 -8.62
CA THR A 103 3.63 4.85 -8.92
C THR A 103 3.93 6.30 -9.28
N VAL A 104 4.95 6.92 -8.66
CA VAL A 104 5.42 8.26 -9.05
C VAL A 104 6.07 8.22 -10.43
N LYS A 105 6.88 7.19 -10.73
CA LYS A 105 7.45 7.00 -12.08
C LYS A 105 6.36 6.90 -13.16
N VAL A 106 5.28 6.18 -12.88
CA VAL A 106 4.11 6.11 -13.78
C VAL A 106 3.45 7.47 -13.91
N ALA A 107 3.13 8.14 -12.80
CA ALA A 107 2.49 9.46 -12.82
C ALA A 107 3.32 10.48 -13.62
N ARG A 108 4.63 10.44 -13.46
CA ARG A 108 5.59 11.26 -14.20
C ARG A 108 5.59 10.96 -15.68
N THR A 109 5.59 9.68 -16.04
CA THR A 109 5.55 9.23 -17.45
C THR A 109 4.26 9.68 -18.12
N VAL A 110 3.12 9.54 -17.44
CA VAL A 110 1.81 9.99 -17.93
C VAL A 110 1.76 11.51 -18.10
N SER A 111 2.20 12.28 -17.09
CA SER A 111 2.23 13.75 -17.18
C SER A 111 3.09 14.24 -18.34
N ARG A 112 4.28 13.66 -18.54
CA ARG A 112 5.16 14.01 -19.66
C ARG A 112 4.55 13.67 -21.02
N THR A 113 3.89 12.52 -21.12
CA THR A 113 3.29 12.04 -22.37
C THR A 113 2.03 12.82 -22.76
N ILE A 114 1.15 13.11 -21.80
CA ILE A 114 -0.16 13.72 -22.06
C ILE A 114 -0.09 15.25 -21.99
N ALA A 115 0.52 15.79 -20.92
CA ALA A 115 0.53 17.22 -20.65
C ALA A 115 1.84 17.91 -21.13
N GLY A 116 2.79 17.15 -21.68
CA GLY A 116 4.07 17.67 -22.17
C GLY A 116 4.98 18.24 -21.08
N ARG A 117 4.69 17.97 -19.80
CA ARG A 117 5.42 18.56 -18.67
C ARG A 117 5.64 17.57 -17.55
N ASP A 118 6.67 17.82 -16.76
CA ASP A 118 6.98 17.03 -15.58
C ASP A 118 6.00 17.30 -14.42
N LEU A 119 6.02 16.43 -13.40
CA LEU A 119 5.30 16.65 -12.16
C LEU A 119 5.85 17.89 -11.46
N ARG A 120 4.97 18.69 -10.87
CA ARG A 120 5.38 19.86 -10.09
C ARG A 120 6.06 19.39 -8.79
N PRO A 121 7.19 19.99 -8.38
CA PRO A 121 7.81 19.66 -7.10
C PRO A 121 6.81 19.73 -5.95
N GLY A 122 6.81 18.71 -5.09
CA GLY A 122 5.90 18.57 -3.96
C GLY A 122 4.54 17.95 -4.30
N THR A 123 4.30 17.53 -5.54
CA THR A 123 3.06 16.84 -5.95
C THR A 123 3.25 15.34 -6.22
N GLU A 124 4.48 14.84 -6.13
CA GLU A 124 4.87 13.47 -6.44
C GLU A 124 4.07 12.47 -5.61
N ALA A 125 4.00 12.65 -4.29
CA ALA A 125 3.27 11.76 -3.40
C ALA A 125 1.77 11.70 -3.74
N ALA A 126 1.15 12.84 -4.01
CA ALA A 126 -0.27 12.91 -4.39
C ALA A 126 -0.51 12.23 -5.75
N ALA A 127 0.37 12.47 -6.72
CA ALA A 127 0.28 11.87 -8.06
C ALA A 127 0.52 10.36 -8.03
N GLY A 128 1.49 9.89 -7.24
CA GLY A 128 1.75 8.47 -7.00
C GLY A 128 0.57 7.79 -6.31
N ASN A 129 -0.04 8.42 -5.31
CA ASN A 129 -1.26 7.91 -4.68
C ASN A 129 -2.43 7.86 -5.67
N ALA A 130 -2.62 8.89 -6.50
CA ALA A 130 -3.66 8.88 -7.51
C ALA A 130 -3.51 7.68 -8.47
N VAL A 131 -2.29 7.40 -8.95
CA VAL A 131 -2.01 6.21 -9.76
C VAL A 131 -2.29 4.93 -8.97
N HIS A 132 -1.89 4.85 -7.71
CA HIS A 132 -2.10 3.67 -6.88
C HIS A 132 -3.59 3.36 -6.69
N PHE A 133 -4.40 4.36 -6.33
CA PHE A 133 -5.84 4.21 -6.18
C PHE A 133 -6.54 3.89 -7.51
N ALA A 134 -6.11 4.52 -8.61
CA ALA A 134 -6.66 4.23 -9.93
C ALA A 134 -6.37 2.78 -10.36
N PHE A 135 -5.13 2.31 -10.16
CA PHE A 135 -4.74 0.94 -10.46
C PHE A 135 -5.48 -0.08 -9.60
N GLY A 136 -5.49 0.11 -8.27
CA GLY A 136 -6.22 -0.77 -7.35
C GLY A 136 -7.73 -0.78 -7.61
N GLY A 137 -8.31 0.39 -7.90
CA GLY A 137 -9.71 0.52 -8.30
C GLY A 137 -10.03 -0.26 -9.58
N ALA A 138 -9.22 -0.12 -10.62
CA ALA A 138 -9.41 -0.83 -11.89
C ALA A 138 -9.34 -2.36 -11.72
N LEU A 139 -8.34 -2.86 -10.98
CA LEU A 139 -8.22 -4.28 -10.68
C LEU A 139 -9.42 -4.80 -9.88
N ALA A 140 -9.87 -4.05 -8.87
CA ALA A 140 -11.01 -4.45 -8.06
C ALA A 140 -12.34 -4.37 -8.81
N THR A 141 -12.51 -3.42 -9.73
CA THR A 141 -13.65 -3.39 -10.68
C THR A 141 -13.68 -4.67 -11.51
N ALA A 142 -12.52 -5.08 -12.07
CA ALA A 142 -12.43 -6.33 -12.83
C ALA A 142 -12.77 -7.55 -11.95
N TYR A 143 -12.27 -7.60 -10.71
CA TYR A 143 -12.63 -8.64 -9.75
C TYR A 143 -14.13 -8.68 -9.44
N GLY A 144 -14.74 -7.51 -9.22
CA GLY A 144 -16.18 -7.40 -8.95
C GLY A 144 -17.05 -7.85 -10.13
N MET A 145 -16.66 -7.54 -11.36
CA MET A 145 -17.32 -8.08 -12.56
C MET A 145 -17.12 -9.60 -12.67
N LEU A 146 -15.90 -10.08 -12.44
CA LEU A 146 -15.58 -11.50 -12.54
C LEU A 146 -16.29 -12.33 -11.47
N ALA A 147 -16.53 -11.78 -10.28
CA ALA A 147 -17.30 -12.40 -9.22
C ALA A 147 -18.78 -12.63 -9.60
N GLU A 148 -19.34 -11.84 -10.53
CA GLU A 148 -20.69 -12.07 -11.07
C GLU A 148 -20.73 -13.13 -12.18
N ILE A 149 -19.60 -13.33 -12.88
CA ILE A 149 -19.48 -14.28 -13.98
C ILE A 149 -19.06 -15.67 -13.46
N LEU A 150 -18.10 -15.71 -12.54
CA LEU A 150 -17.47 -16.89 -11.95
C LEU A 150 -17.47 -16.74 -10.42
N PRO A 151 -18.57 -17.08 -9.73
CA PRO A 151 -18.68 -16.92 -8.27
C PRO A 151 -17.57 -17.64 -7.49
N GLU A 152 -16.99 -18.69 -8.06
CA GLU A 152 -15.86 -19.45 -7.50
C GLU A 152 -14.63 -18.57 -7.24
N ILE A 153 -14.46 -17.46 -7.96
CA ILE A 153 -13.34 -16.53 -7.71
C ILE A 153 -13.39 -15.90 -6.30
N THR A 154 -14.58 -15.89 -5.69
CA THR A 154 -14.80 -15.35 -4.35
C THR A 154 -14.51 -16.37 -3.23
N ALA A 155 -14.26 -17.64 -3.57
CA ALA A 155 -14.05 -18.72 -2.58
C ALA A 155 -12.89 -18.44 -1.63
N GLY A 156 -11.83 -17.77 -2.11
CA GLY A 156 -10.69 -17.34 -1.31
C GLY A 156 -10.96 -16.14 -0.39
N ARG A 157 -12.20 -15.62 -0.34
CA ARG A 157 -12.60 -14.42 0.43
C ARG A 157 -11.66 -13.21 0.21
N GLY A 158 -11.20 -13.04 -1.02
CA GLY A 158 -10.25 -11.99 -1.40
C GLY A 158 -8.77 -12.30 -1.15
N LEU A 159 -8.41 -13.34 -0.37
CA LEU A 159 -6.99 -13.69 -0.15
C LEU A 159 -6.31 -14.15 -1.44
N LEU A 160 -6.96 -15.05 -2.19
CA LEU A 160 -6.44 -15.52 -3.48
C LEU A 160 -6.34 -14.37 -4.49
N TRP A 161 -7.29 -13.43 -4.45
CA TRP A 161 -7.23 -12.24 -5.28
C TRP A 161 -6.03 -11.36 -4.93
N GLY A 162 -5.79 -11.11 -3.64
CA GLY A 162 -4.60 -10.38 -3.18
C GLY A 162 -3.30 -11.05 -3.63
N LEU A 163 -3.19 -12.37 -3.50
CA LEU A 163 -2.05 -13.15 -3.98
C LEU A 163 -1.82 -12.97 -5.49
N VAL A 164 -2.88 -13.07 -6.29
CA VAL A 164 -2.81 -12.89 -7.75
C VAL A 164 -2.35 -11.48 -8.10
N VAL A 165 -2.91 -10.45 -7.46
CA VAL A 165 -2.53 -9.06 -7.71
C VAL A 165 -1.06 -8.84 -7.36
N TRP A 166 -0.59 -9.33 -6.21
CA TRP A 166 0.83 -9.24 -5.83
C TRP A 166 1.73 -9.92 -6.86
N ALA A 167 1.43 -11.17 -7.23
CA ALA A 167 2.25 -11.92 -8.18
C ALA A 167 2.29 -11.26 -9.56
N VAL A 168 1.16 -10.72 -10.03
CA VAL A 168 1.08 -10.07 -11.33
C VAL A 168 1.72 -8.69 -11.30
N ALA A 169 1.46 -7.86 -10.30
CA ALA A 169 1.93 -6.49 -10.25
C ALA A 169 3.41 -6.42 -9.85
N ASP A 170 3.75 -6.95 -8.68
CA ASP A 170 5.05 -6.76 -8.05
C ASP A 170 6.12 -7.72 -8.59
N GLU A 171 5.74 -8.97 -8.85
CA GLU A 171 6.69 -10.00 -9.28
C GLU A 171 6.86 -10.09 -10.80
N ALA A 172 5.91 -9.55 -11.58
CA ALA A 172 5.92 -9.65 -13.05
C ALA A 172 5.82 -8.29 -13.75
N ALA A 173 4.70 -7.58 -13.65
CA ALA A 173 4.42 -6.42 -14.49
C ALA A 173 5.41 -5.27 -14.23
N LEU A 174 5.58 -4.84 -12.98
CA LEU A 174 6.47 -3.72 -12.64
C LEU A 174 7.94 -4.00 -13.04
N PRO A 175 8.50 -5.21 -12.79
CA PRO A 175 9.82 -5.56 -13.29
C PRO A 175 9.91 -5.57 -14.82
N LEU A 176 8.92 -6.16 -15.51
CA LEU A 176 8.91 -6.28 -16.97
C LEU A 176 8.87 -4.93 -17.68
N VAL A 177 8.17 -3.94 -17.11
CA VAL A 177 8.13 -2.58 -17.66
C VAL A 177 9.23 -1.66 -17.10
N GLY A 178 10.15 -2.20 -16.29
CA GLY A 178 11.31 -1.47 -15.75
C GLY A 178 10.97 -0.43 -14.68
N LEU A 179 9.79 -0.51 -14.06
CA LEU A 179 9.39 0.40 -12.99
C LEU A 179 9.96 -0.02 -11.62
N SER A 180 10.23 -1.31 -11.44
CA SER A 180 10.94 -1.90 -10.28
C SER A 180 12.15 -2.75 -10.72
N GLY A 181 12.99 -3.14 -9.76
CA GLY A 181 14.05 -4.14 -9.99
C GLY A 181 13.48 -5.56 -10.17
N PRO A 182 14.28 -6.52 -10.65
CA PRO A 182 13.84 -7.93 -10.73
C PRO A 182 13.58 -8.50 -9.32
N PRO A 183 12.64 -9.45 -9.17
CA PRO A 183 12.28 -10.06 -7.88
C PRO A 183 13.48 -10.49 -7.03
N GLY A 184 14.47 -11.17 -7.64
CA GLY A 184 15.64 -11.67 -6.94
C GLY A 184 16.59 -10.61 -6.34
N ARG A 185 16.33 -9.30 -6.54
CA ARG A 185 17.10 -8.23 -5.89
C ARG A 185 16.60 -7.86 -4.50
N TYR A 186 15.38 -8.23 -4.14
CA TYR A 186 14.75 -7.84 -2.88
C TYR A 186 14.84 -8.98 -1.86
N PRO A 187 14.96 -8.68 -0.56
CA PRO A 187 14.93 -9.72 0.47
C PRO A 187 13.53 -10.34 0.60
N LEU A 188 13.45 -11.60 1.03
CA LEU A 188 12.17 -12.31 1.21
C LEU A 188 11.18 -11.57 2.12
N SER A 189 11.67 -10.79 3.08
CA SER A 189 10.84 -9.94 3.93
C SER A 189 10.11 -8.85 3.16
N THR A 190 10.70 -8.28 2.11
CA THR A 190 10.05 -7.30 1.24
C THR A 190 8.91 -7.93 0.47
N HIS A 191 9.14 -9.12 -0.09
CA HIS A 191 8.08 -9.89 -0.77
C HIS A 191 6.94 -10.25 0.19
N ALA A 192 7.26 -10.72 1.41
CA ALA A 192 6.26 -11.06 2.41
C ALA A 192 5.44 -9.84 2.87
N LEU A 193 6.09 -8.68 3.04
CA LEU A 193 5.43 -7.44 3.39
C LEU A 193 4.50 -6.96 2.26
N ALA A 194 5.00 -6.99 1.01
CA ALA A 194 4.21 -6.64 -0.17
C ALA A 194 3.00 -7.57 -0.33
N LEU A 195 3.20 -8.89 -0.19
CA LEU A 195 2.12 -9.88 -0.20
C LEU A 195 1.09 -9.62 0.90
N THR A 196 1.54 -9.27 2.11
CA THR A 196 0.64 -8.95 3.23
C THR A 196 -0.26 -7.76 2.89
N GLY A 197 0.32 -6.68 2.35
CA GLY A 197 -0.44 -5.50 1.90
C GLY A 197 -1.48 -5.86 0.84
N HIS A 198 -1.11 -6.68 -0.13
CA HIS A 198 -2.03 -7.13 -1.18
C HIS A 198 -3.11 -8.10 -0.68
N CYS A 199 -2.81 -8.96 0.28
CA CYS A 199 -3.81 -9.77 0.98
C CYS A 199 -4.83 -8.89 1.73
N VAL A 200 -4.37 -7.84 2.41
CA VAL A 200 -5.25 -6.83 3.04
C VAL A 200 -6.14 -6.17 1.97
N PHE A 201 -5.55 -5.71 0.88
CA PHE A 201 -6.30 -5.15 -0.26
C PHE A 201 -7.39 -6.10 -0.76
N GLY A 202 -7.05 -7.37 -1.00
CA GLY A 202 -7.97 -8.37 -1.52
C GLY A 202 -9.11 -8.70 -0.56
N VAL A 203 -8.79 -8.94 0.72
CA VAL A 203 -9.80 -9.22 1.76
C VAL A 203 -10.74 -8.03 1.95
N THR A 204 -10.19 -6.81 2.06
CA THR A 204 -11.02 -5.60 2.20
C THR A 204 -11.91 -5.41 0.97
N THR A 205 -11.39 -5.63 -0.23
CA THR A 205 -12.18 -5.56 -1.47
C THR A 205 -13.38 -6.49 -1.41
N GLU A 206 -13.17 -7.76 -1.02
CA GLU A 206 -14.25 -8.75 -0.95
C GLU A 206 -15.27 -8.43 0.16
N VAL A 207 -14.81 -7.96 1.33
CA VAL A 207 -15.70 -7.54 2.42
C VAL A 207 -16.62 -6.41 1.97
N VAL A 208 -16.06 -5.36 1.37
CA VAL A 208 -16.86 -4.22 0.89
C VAL A 208 -17.77 -4.65 -0.26
N ARG A 209 -17.29 -5.44 -1.21
CA ARG A 209 -18.12 -5.95 -2.33
C ARG A 209 -19.36 -6.66 -1.80
N ARG A 210 -19.19 -7.59 -0.85
CA ARG A 210 -20.30 -8.32 -0.21
C ARG A 210 -21.24 -7.40 0.56
N ALA A 211 -20.71 -6.40 1.26
CA ALA A 211 -21.52 -5.42 1.97
C ALA A 211 -22.37 -4.58 1.01
N VAL A 212 -21.81 -4.15 -0.13
CA VAL A 212 -22.55 -3.44 -1.18
C VAL A 212 -23.67 -4.32 -1.73
N HIS A 213 -23.40 -5.58 -2.10
CA HIS A 213 -24.45 -6.49 -2.58
C HIS A 213 -25.56 -6.73 -1.56
N ALA A 214 -25.21 -6.87 -0.27
CA ALA A 214 -26.18 -7.02 0.80
C ALA A 214 -27.06 -5.78 0.94
N ALA A 215 -26.47 -4.58 0.84
CA ALA A 215 -27.19 -3.31 0.93
C ALA A 215 -28.11 -3.04 -0.27
N THR A 216 -27.73 -3.48 -1.47
CA THR A 216 -28.52 -3.30 -2.70
C THR A 216 -29.53 -4.43 -2.95
N GLY A 217 -29.61 -5.43 -2.07
CA GLY A 217 -30.50 -6.58 -2.25
C GLY A 217 -30.12 -7.49 -3.42
N THR A 218 -28.95 -7.28 -4.02
CA THR A 218 -28.41 -8.09 -5.12
C THR A 218 -27.57 -9.25 -4.61
N LEU A 219 -28.01 -9.89 -3.52
CA LEU A 219 -27.36 -11.09 -3.00
C LEU A 219 -27.51 -12.20 -4.05
N ALA A 220 -26.39 -12.65 -4.60
CA ALA A 220 -26.33 -13.93 -5.28
C ALA A 220 -26.81 -15.03 -4.30
N ALA A 221 -27.90 -15.69 -4.69
CA ALA A 221 -28.19 -17.07 -4.31
C ALA A 221 -27.34 -18.03 -5.16
#